data_AF-A0A840ER57-F1
#
_entry.id   AF-A0A840ER57-F1
#
_cell.length_a   1.000
_cell.length_b   1.000
_cell.length_c   1.000
_cell.angle_alpha   90.00
_cell.angle_beta   90.00
_cell.angle_gamma   90.00
#
_symmetry.space_group_name_H-M   'P 1'
#
loop_
_entity.id
_entity.type
_entity.pdbx_description
1 polymer ?
#
loop_
_entity_poly.entity_id
_entity_poly.type
_entity_poly.pdbx_seq_one_letter_code
_entity_poly.pdbx_strand_id
1 'polypeptide(L)'
;MINYKSVFITLFLASSIATYAQVGSGATGIGTEAPEEMLHVAEGNVRVNKINTNTGVVTDKIVVADASGVLKTVNATMPKFFYMPSVIMPTAQDQVPGMAGATYNAGTFTVNLHANYQSQFNTPAVSNTGATTTLPVIAANALDYHIVWYDNTVFENVVINNLGELSYTIKATAEITVGSFMNIVFVVK
;
A
#
# COMPACT_ATOMS: atom_id res chain seq x y z
N MET A 1 43.23 32.27 66.60
CA MET A 1 42.86 33.12 65.45
C MET A 1 43.52 32.56 64.19
N ILE A 2 42.88 31.58 63.52
CA ILE A 2 43.16 31.18 62.13
C ILE A 2 41.80 30.80 61.51
N ASN A 3 41.49 31.43 60.37
CA ASN A 3 40.20 31.47 59.68
C ASN A 3 39.84 30.15 58.97
N TYR A 4 38.62 29.66 59.15
CA TYR A 4 38.00 28.70 58.23
C TYR A 4 37.55 29.46 56.98
N LYS A 5 38.27 29.29 55.86
CA LYS A 5 37.77 29.72 54.55
C LYS A 5 36.69 28.71 54.11
N SER A 6 35.43 29.08 54.28
CA SER A 6 34.30 28.33 53.72
C SER A 6 34.38 28.32 52.20
N VAL A 7 34.61 27.14 51.63
CA VAL A 7 34.53 26.86 50.20
C VAL A 7 33.04 26.77 49.84
N PHE A 8 32.55 27.73 49.07
CA PHE A 8 31.23 27.64 48.43
C PHE A 8 31.39 26.93 47.07
N ILE A 9 31.06 25.65 47.01
CA ILE A 9 30.80 24.94 45.74
C ILE A 9 29.33 25.12 45.44
N THR A 10 29.02 25.96 44.45
CA THR A 10 27.66 26.09 43.91
C THR A 10 27.41 24.91 42.98
N LEU A 11 26.66 23.92 43.47
CA LEU A 11 26.17 22.80 42.64
C LEU A 11 25.03 23.31 41.77
N PHE A 12 25.29 23.52 40.48
CA PHE A 12 24.25 23.82 39.50
C PHE A 12 23.52 22.51 39.17
N LEU A 13 22.33 22.31 39.76
CA LEU A 13 21.42 21.25 39.33
C LEU A 13 20.92 21.60 37.94
N ALA A 14 21.46 20.94 36.91
CA ALA A 14 20.86 20.94 35.59
C ALA A 14 19.55 20.14 35.67
N SER A 15 18.45 20.80 36.05
CA SER A 15 17.13 20.29 35.74
C SER A 15 17.03 20.24 34.22
N SER A 16 16.66 19.09 33.65
CA SER A 16 16.34 18.98 32.23
C SER A 16 15.26 20.01 31.89
N ILE A 17 15.66 21.13 31.29
CA ILE A 17 14.72 22.05 30.66
C ILE A 17 14.20 21.27 29.46
N ALA A 18 12.92 20.90 29.48
CA ALA A 18 12.24 20.54 28.25
C ALA A 18 12.29 21.81 27.38
N THR A 19 13.16 21.81 26.37
CA THR A 19 13.29 22.88 25.39
C THR A 19 12.02 22.90 24.55
N TYR A 20 11.03 23.67 25.02
CA TYR A 20 9.91 24.14 24.23
C TYR A 20 10.31 25.51 23.70
N ALA A 21 10.80 25.55 22.46
CA ALA A 21 11.16 26.79 21.81
C ALA A 21 9.92 27.34 21.11
N GLN A 22 9.33 28.43 21.64
CA GLN A 22 8.52 29.28 20.79
C GLN A 22 9.47 30.23 20.07
N VAL A 23 9.78 29.91 18.82
CA VAL A 23 10.75 30.66 18.02
C VAL A 23 10.00 31.77 17.28
N GLY A 24 10.71 32.87 16.98
CA GLY A 24 10.14 34.03 16.28
C GLY A 24 9.30 33.61 15.07
N SER A 25 8.15 34.27 14.89
CA SER A 25 6.97 33.91 14.06
C SER A 25 5.91 32.99 14.68
N GLY A 26 6.13 32.47 15.90
CA GLY A 26 5.11 31.72 16.64
C GLY A 26 5.09 30.22 16.38
N ALA A 27 6.12 29.70 15.70
CA ALA A 27 6.33 28.26 15.59
C ALA A 27 6.75 27.67 16.95
N THR A 28 6.24 26.47 17.24
CA THR A 28 6.55 25.72 18.47
C THR A 28 7.39 24.51 18.11
N GLY A 29 8.65 24.51 18.56
CA GLY A 29 9.56 23.37 18.47
C GLY A 29 9.56 22.57 19.79
N ILE A 30 9.45 21.25 19.68
CA ILE A 30 9.67 20.31 20.79
C ILE A 30 10.94 19.54 20.46
N GLY A 31 12.01 19.75 21.25
CA GLY A 31 13.31 19.15 20.99
C GLY A 31 14.11 19.84 19.87
N THR A 32 13.71 21.03 19.42
CA THR A 32 14.44 21.84 18.44
C THR A 32 14.19 23.34 18.64
N GLU A 33 15.23 24.15 18.47
CA GLU A 33 15.19 25.62 18.47
C GLU A 33 15.05 26.21 17.05
N ALA A 34 15.00 25.35 16.03
CA ALA A 34 14.81 25.72 14.63
C ALA A 34 13.66 24.88 14.04
N PRO A 35 12.40 25.17 14.42
CA PRO A 35 11.26 24.46 13.86
C PRO A 35 11.14 24.72 12.35
N GLU A 36 10.96 23.66 11.56
CA GLU A 36 10.78 23.75 10.09
C GLU A 36 9.30 23.94 9.72
N GLU A 37 8.39 23.65 10.66
CA GLU A 37 6.94 23.81 10.55
C GLU A 37 6.38 24.45 11.83
N MET A 38 5.15 24.98 11.76
CA MET A 38 4.52 25.69 12.89
C MET A 38 4.44 24.86 14.18
N LEU A 39 4.31 23.55 14.05
CA LEU A 39 4.48 22.60 15.15
C LEU A 39 5.48 21.53 14.69
N HIS A 40 6.68 21.56 15.24
CA HIS A 40 7.76 20.63 14.90
C HIS A 40 8.16 19.82 16.13
N VAL A 41 8.03 18.50 16.06
CA VAL A 41 8.55 17.56 17.05
C VAL A 41 9.78 16.88 16.46
N ALA A 42 10.96 17.26 16.92
CA ALA A 42 12.23 16.82 16.33
C ALA A 42 12.50 15.33 16.59
N GLU A 43 12.02 14.81 17.72
CA GLU A 43 12.22 13.43 18.13
C GLU A 43 10.96 12.85 18.81
N GLY A 44 10.72 11.56 18.62
CA GLY A 44 9.59 10.84 19.23
C GLY A 44 8.28 10.92 18.45
N ASN A 45 7.18 10.56 19.13
CA ASN A 45 5.83 10.46 18.52
C ASN A 45 4.87 11.51 19.11
N VAL A 46 3.94 12.01 18.29
CA VAL A 46 2.83 12.86 18.75
C VAL A 46 1.64 11.98 19.16
N ARG A 47 1.09 12.21 20.35
CA ARG A 47 -0.14 11.54 20.84
C ARG A 47 -1.27 12.53 21.04
N VAL A 48 -2.42 12.27 20.41
CA VAL A 48 -3.66 13.03 20.60
C VAL A 48 -4.73 12.12 21.22
N ASN A 49 -4.99 12.27 22.52
CA ASN A 49 -5.78 11.29 23.30
C ASN A 49 -7.20 11.02 22.76
N LYS A 50 -7.87 12.03 22.19
CA LYS A 50 -9.27 11.92 21.78
C LYS A 50 -9.46 11.69 20.28
N ILE A 51 -8.39 11.61 19.48
CA ILE A 51 -8.53 11.52 18.02
C ILE A 51 -9.23 10.22 17.59
N ASN A 52 -8.97 9.12 18.29
CA ASN A 52 -9.57 7.81 17.99
C ASN A 52 -11.09 7.75 18.25
N THR A 53 -11.64 8.72 18.98
CA THR A 53 -13.07 8.82 19.29
C THR A 53 -13.75 9.98 18.56
N ASN A 54 -13.02 10.74 17.74
CA ASN A 54 -13.57 11.81 16.93
C ASN A 54 -14.03 11.25 15.58
N THR A 55 -15.32 10.91 15.46
CA THR A 55 -15.88 10.34 14.23
C THR A 55 -15.94 11.39 13.14
N GLY A 56 -15.25 11.15 12.02
CA GLY A 56 -15.25 12.04 10.87
C GLY A 56 -16.52 11.95 10.01
N VAL A 57 -16.65 12.90 9.09
CA VAL A 57 -17.68 12.96 8.05
C VAL A 57 -17.06 12.82 6.65
N VAL A 58 -17.89 12.60 5.62
CA VAL A 58 -17.42 12.34 4.24
C VAL A 58 -16.64 13.49 3.60
N THR A 59 -16.71 14.70 4.15
CA THR A 59 -15.94 15.86 3.68
C THR A 59 -14.55 15.97 4.31
N ASP A 60 -14.27 15.18 5.34
CA ASP A 60 -12.99 15.22 6.04
C ASP A 60 -11.86 14.67 5.15
N LYS A 61 -10.65 15.14 5.44
CA LYS A 61 -9.46 14.78 4.69
C LYS A 61 -8.67 13.70 5.38
N ILE A 62 -8.07 12.82 4.58
CA ILE A 62 -7.10 11.86 5.07
C ILE A 62 -5.75 12.57 5.18
N VAL A 63 -5.11 12.47 6.34
CA VAL A 63 -3.79 13.05 6.59
C VAL A 63 -2.71 11.97 6.47
N VAL A 64 -1.62 12.27 5.78
CA VAL A 64 -0.42 11.44 5.62
C VAL A 64 0.81 12.29 5.87
N ALA A 65 1.97 11.69 6.14
CA ALA A 65 3.25 12.40 6.23
C ALA A 65 4.07 12.18 4.95
N ASP A 66 4.82 13.19 4.51
CA ASP A 66 5.82 13.02 3.46
C ASP A 66 7.16 12.49 3.99
N ALA A 67 8.17 12.38 3.11
CA ALA A 67 9.50 11.87 3.47
C ALA A 67 10.23 12.71 4.52
N SER A 68 9.85 13.98 4.70
CA SER A 68 10.39 14.88 5.73
C SER A 68 9.52 14.91 6.99
N GLY A 69 8.44 14.12 7.05
CA GLY A 69 7.52 14.07 8.19
C GLY A 69 6.44 15.15 8.19
N VAL A 70 6.33 15.98 7.14
CA VAL A 70 5.32 17.05 7.07
C VAL A 70 3.96 16.45 6.75
N LEU A 71 2.96 16.80 7.55
CA LEU A 71 1.58 16.33 7.37
C LEU A 71 0.90 17.01 6.18
N LYS A 72 0.30 16.20 5.31
CA LYS A 72 -0.41 16.61 4.10
C LYS A 72 -1.74 15.91 4.01
N THR A 73 -2.68 16.48 3.26
CA THR A 73 -3.93 15.81 2.93
C THR A 73 -3.88 15.14 1.58
N VAL A 74 -4.46 13.95 1.47
CA VAL A 74 -4.64 13.27 0.18
C VAL A 74 -6.13 13.07 -0.10
N ASN A 75 -6.50 13.14 -1.38
CA ASN A 75 -7.88 12.97 -1.82
C ASN A 75 -8.31 11.48 -1.87
N ALA A 76 -7.36 10.55 -1.86
CA ALA A 76 -7.65 9.13 -1.93
C ALA A 76 -6.57 8.31 -1.21
N THR A 77 -7.00 7.24 -0.56
CA THR A 77 -6.14 6.12 -0.16
C THR A 77 -6.38 4.96 -1.09
N MET A 78 -5.30 4.30 -1.50
CA MET A 78 -5.39 3.06 -2.25
C MET A 78 -6.10 1.99 -1.39
N PRO A 79 -7.05 1.22 -1.94
CA PRO A 79 -7.71 0.17 -1.18
C PRO A 79 -6.69 -0.90 -0.76
N LYS A 80 -6.87 -1.47 0.44
CA LYS A 80 -5.99 -2.55 0.95
C LYS A 80 -6.02 -3.82 0.10
N PHE A 81 -7.10 -4.03 -0.64
CA PHE A 81 -7.23 -5.11 -1.60
C PHE A 81 -8.18 -4.70 -2.72
N PHE A 82 -8.07 -5.36 -3.86
CA PHE A 82 -8.98 -5.20 -4.99
C PHE A 82 -9.06 -6.50 -5.78
N TYR A 83 -10.16 -6.68 -6.51
CA TYR A 83 -10.26 -7.80 -7.44
C TYR A 83 -9.41 -7.54 -8.67
N MET A 84 -8.74 -8.58 -9.16
CA MET A 84 -8.06 -8.51 -10.44
C MET A 84 -9.09 -8.20 -11.55
N PRO A 85 -8.74 -7.38 -12.55
CA PRO A 85 -9.58 -7.21 -13.72
C PRO A 85 -9.93 -8.56 -14.35
N SER A 86 -11.16 -8.70 -14.82
CA SER A 86 -11.63 -9.95 -15.42
C SER A 86 -10.72 -10.35 -16.58
N VAL A 87 -10.34 -11.62 -16.58
CA VAL A 87 -9.62 -12.25 -17.69
C VAL A 87 -10.26 -13.60 -17.99
N ILE A 88 -10.22 -13.98 -19.26
CA ILE A 88 -10.57 -15.33 -19.67
C ILE A 88 -9.36 -16.21 -19.34
N MET A 89 -9.57 -17.24 -18.52
CA MET A 89 -8.53 -18.21 -18.22
C MET A 89 -8.44 -19.21 -19.38
N PRO A 90 -7.27 -19.38 -20.03
CA PRO A 90 -7.11 -20.33 -21.12
C PRO A 90 -7.47 -21.76 -20.69
N THR A 91 -8.30 -22.41 -21.49
CA THR A 91 -8.69 -23.81 -21.34
C THR A 91 -8.18 -24.68 -22.48
N ALA A 92 -7.73 -24.04 -23.57
CA ALA A 92 -7.13 -24.68 -24.73
C ALA A 92 -5.89 -23.91 -25.20
N GLN A 93 -4.96 -24.61 -25.86
CA GLN A 93 -3.66 -24.07 -26.28
C GLN A 93 -3.78 -22.88 -27.26
N ASP A 94 -4.82 -22.86 -28.09
CA ASP A 94 -5.10 -21.80 -29.05
C ASP A 94 -5.56 -20.48 -28.41
N GLN A 95 -6.00 -20.51 -27.14
CA GLN A 95 -6.41 -19.32 -26.39
C GLN A 95 -5.23 -18.58 -25.76
N VAL A 96 -4.07 -19.24 -25.62
CA VAL A 96 -2.87 -18.71 -24.96
C VAL A 96 -2.30 -17.45 -25.63
N PRO A 97 -2.20 -17.36 -26.97
CA PRO A 97 -1.68 -16.16 -27.64
C PRO A 97 -2.52 -14.90 -27.39
N GLY A 98 -3.78 -15.04 -26.98
CA GLY A 98 -4.69 -13.93 -26.69
C GLY A 98 -4.51 -13.29 -25.31
N MET A 99 -3.64 -13.85 -24.46
CA MET A 99 -3.48 -13.42 -23.07
C MET A 99 -2.03 -12.98 -22.78
N ALA A 100 -1.88 -11.78 -22.20
CA ALA A 100 -0.56 -11.22 -21.89
C ALA A 100 0.16 -12.09 -20.85
N GLY A 101 1.38 -12.53 -21.15
CA GLY A 101 2.17 -13.34 -20.22
C GLY A 101 1.57 -14.72 -19.92
N ALA A 102 0.73 -15.25 -20.81
CA ALA A 102 0.28 -16.64 -20.76
C ALA A 102 1.20 -17.55 -21.58
N THR A 103 1.45 -18.75 -21.07
CA THR A 103 2.19 -19.81 -21.76
C THR A 103 1.50 -21.14 -21.54
N TYR A 104 1.72 -22.07 -22.48
CA TYR A 104 1.30 -23.45 -22.34
C TYR A 104 2.48 -24.36 -22.61
N ASN A 105 2.74 -25.28 -21.67
CA ASN A 105 3.81 -26.24 -21.78
C ASN A 105 3.32 -27.60 -21.25
N ALA A 106 3.35 -28.62 -22.11
CA ALA A 106 3.08 -30.01 -21.76
C ALA A 106 1.81 -30.23 -20.89
N GLY A 107 0.69 -29.58 -21.23
CA GLY A 107 -0.58 -29.71 -20.49
C GLY A 107 -0.78 -28.71 -19.35
N THR A 108 0.24 -27.92 -19.02
CA THR A 108 0.18 -26.90 -17.96
C THR A 108 0.05 -25.51 -18.58
N PHE A 109 -0.98 -24.79 -18.15
CA PHE A 109 -1.16 -23.37 -18.43
C PHE A 109 -0.46 -22.57 -17.33
N THR A 110 0.29 -21.55 -17.72
CA THR A 110 0.87 -20.56 -16.80
C THR A 110 0.47 -19.18 -17.25
N VAL A 111 -0.10 -18.40 -16.33
CA VAL A 111 -0.65 -17.07 -16.58
C VAL A 111 -0.01 -16.07 -15.62
N ASN A 112 0.66 -15.06 -16.16
CA ASN A 112 1.13 -13.94 -15.34
C ASN A 112 0.00 -12.95 -15.05
N LEU A 113 -0.53 -12.99 -13.83
CA LEU A 113 -1.69 -12.19 -13.44
C LEU A 113 -1.37 -10.69 -13.40
N HIS A 114 -0.15 -10.32 -13.01
CA HIS A 114 0.29 -8.92 -12.96
C HIS A 114 0.42 -8.31 -14.35
N ALA A 115 0.96 -9.05 -15.32
CA ALA A 115 1.08 -8.61 -16.71
C ALA A 115 -0.30 -8.33 -17.32
N ASN A 116 -1.28 -9.19 -17.06
CA ASN A 116 -2.65 -8.98 -17.51
C ASN A 116 -3.30 -7.75 -16.86
N TYR A 117 -3.14 -7.61 -15.54
CA TYR A 117 -3.59 -6.43 -14.80
C TYR A 117 -2.97 -5.14 -15.37
N GLN A 118 -1.66 -5.13 -15.56
CA GLN A 118 -0.94 -3.98 -16.09
C GLN A 118 -1.38 -3.63 -17.51
N SER A 119 -1.57 -4.60 -18.39
CA SER A 119 -2.06 -4.37 -19.74
C SER A 119 -3.44 -3.70 -19.75
N GLN A 120 -4.39 -4.19 -18.95
CA GLN A 120 -5.73 -3.61 -18.91
C GLN A 120 -5.76 -2.19 -18.32
N PHE A 121 -4.92 -1.93 -17.32
CA PHE A 121 -4.90 -0.62 -16.63
C PHE A 121 -4.12 0.44 -17.42
N ASN A 122 -3.05 0.05 -18.11
CA ASN A 122 -2.28 0.94 -18.98
C ASN A 122 -3.01 1.25 -20.28
N THR A 123 -3.79 0.31 -20.80
CA THR A 123 -4.59 0.50 -22.02
C THR A 123 -6.05 0.10 -21.80
N PRO A 124 -6.84 0.92 -21.07
CA PRO A 124 -8.26 0.68 -20.93
C PRO A 124 -8.92 0.71 -22.31
N ALA A 125 -9.77 -0.28 -22.60
CA ALA A 125 -10.41 -0.40 -23.91
C ALA A 125 -11.23 0.83 -24.30
N VAL A 126 -11.87 1.46 -23.31
CA VAL A 126 -12.63 2.71 -23.44
C VAL A 126 -12.45 3.52 -22.17
N SER A 127 -12.32 4.83 -22.31
CA SER A 127 -12.38 5.80 -21.22
C SER A 127 -13.37 6.90 -21.59
N ASN A 128 -13.94 7.59 -20.59
CA ASN A 128 -14.81 8.73 -20.84
C ASN A 128 -14.02 9.87 -21.51
N THR A 129 -14.64 10.61 -22.41
CA THR A 129 -13.99 11.63 -23.28
C THR A 129 -13.22 12.72 -22.52
N GLY A 130 -13.55 12.95 -21.24
CA GLY A 130 -12.90 13.94 -20.37
C GLY A 130 -12.00 13.34 -19.28
N ALA A 131 -11.55 12.10 -19.42
CA ALA A 131 -10.66 11.48 -18.45
C ALA A 131 -9.33 12.24 -18.36
N THR A 132 -9.04 12.83 -17.20
CA THR A 132 -7.77 13.53 -16.90
C THR A 132 -6.84 12.71 -16.00
N THR A 133 -7.32 11.56 -15.53
CA THR A 133 -6.62 10.64 -14.64
C THR A 133 -6.47 9.28 -15.30
N THR A 134 -5.38 8.59 -15.00
CA THR A 134 -5.15 7.21 -15.44
C THR A 134 -5.45 6.22 -14.32
N LEU A 135 -5.68 4.95 -14.67
CA LEU A 135 -5.78 3.90 -13.67
C LEU A 135 -4.40 3.62 -13.06
N PRO A 136 -4.26 3.64 -11.72
CA PRO A 136 -2.98 3.39 -11.07
C PRO A 136 -2.61 1.91 -11.15
N VAL A 137 -1.37 1.63 -11.57
CA VAL A 137 -0.79 0.28 -11.58
C VAL A 137 0.16 0.11 -10.39
N ILE A 138 -0.12 -0.87 -9.54
CA ILE A 138 0.74 -1.23 -8.41
C ILE A 138 1.81 -2.22 -8.89
N ALA A 139 3.05 -2.07 -8.42
CA ALA A 139 4.14 -2.96 -8.78
C ALA A 139 3.93 -4.39 -8.22
N ALA A 140 4.35 -5.41 -8.96
CA ALA A 140 4.12 -6.82 -8.60
C ALA A 140 4.65 -7.20 -7.21
N ASN A 141 5.81 -6.66 -6.82
CA ASN A 141 6.43 -6.91 -5.53
C ASN A 141 5.68 -6.27 -4.34
N ALA A 142 4.80 -5.30 -4.61
CA ALA A 142 3.95 -4.66 -3.60
C ALA A 142 2.57 -5.34 -3.46
N LEU A 143 2.38 -6.49 -4.12
CA LEU A 143 1.12 -7.24 -4.10
C LEU A 143 1.30 -8.64 -3.54
N ASP A 144 0.26 -9.12 -2.86
CA ASP A 144 0.01 -10.54 -2.60
C ASP A 144 -1.18 -11.01 -3.44
N TYR A 145 -1.06 -12.22 -4.00
CA TYR A 145 -2.02 -12.77 -4.96
C TYR A 145 -2.81 -13.91 -4.32
N HIS A 146 -4.13 -13.78 -4.32
CA HIS A 146 -5.04 -14.77 -3.72
C HIS A 146 -6.08 -15.24 -4.71
N ILE A 147 -6.19 -16.55 -4.87
CA ILE A 147 -7.31 -17.18 -5.58
C ILE A 147 -8.34 -17.53 -4.51
N VAL A 148 -9.38 -16.71 -4.42
CA VAL A 148 -10.40 -16.88 -3.37
C VAL A 148 -11.46 -17.92 -3.75
N TRP A 149 -11.59 -18.22 -5.03
CA TRP A 149 -12.44 -19.27 -5.54
C TRP A 149 -12.04 -19.66 -6.97
N TYR A 150 -12.20 -20.92 -7.34
CA TYR A 150 -12.11 -21.39 -8.72
C TYR A 150 -12.98 -22.65 -8.92
N ASP A 151 -13.32 -22.94 -10.17
CA ASP A 151 -14.06 -24.14 -10.54
C ASP A 151 -13.19 -25.40 -10.46
N ASN A 152 -13.30 -26.13 -9.34
CA ASN A 152 -12.61 -27.39 -9.10
C ASN A 152 -13.03 -28.54 -10.05
N THR A 153 -14.08 -28.39 -10.86
CA THR A 153 -14.49 -29.41 -11.84
C THR A 153 -13.73 -29.28 -13.15
N VAL A 154 -13.17 -28.10 -13.42
CA VAL A 154 -12.41 -27.79 -14.64
C VAL A 154 -10.92 -27.67 -14.34
N PHE A 155 -10.55 -26.90 -13.32
CA PHE A 155 -9.16 -26.58 -13.01
C PHE A 155 -8.62 -27.52 -11.92
N GLU A 156 -7.37 -27.95 -12.08
CA GLU A 156 -6.62 -28.70 -11.07
C GLU A 156 -5.15 -28.28 -11.02
N ASN A 157 -4.42 -28.73 -10.00
CA ASN A 157 -3.02 -28.35 -9.77
C ASN A 157 -2.79 -26.82 -9.73
N VAL A 158 -3.77 -26.09 -9.22
CA VAL A 158 -3.74 -24.62 -9.17
C VAL A 158 -2.72 -24.15 -8.14
N VAL A 159 -1.66 -23.49 -8.61
CA VAL A 159 -0.59 -22.93 -7.78
C VAL A 159 -0.25 -21.53 -8.24
N ILE A 160 0.15 -20.67 -7.31
CA ILE A 160 0.59 -19.30 -7.61
C ILE A 160 1.89 -19.00 -6.87
N ASN A 161 2.82 -18.35 -7.57
CA ASN A 161 4.09 -17.94 -6.98
C ASN A 161 4.10 -16.46 -6.56
N ASN A 162 5.18 -16.03 -5.88
CA ASN A 162 5.35 -14.65 -5.41
C ASN A 162 5.47 -13.60 -6.53
N LEU A 163 5.64 -14.02 -7.79
CA LEU A 163 5.66 -13.14 -8.95
C LEU A 163 4.26 -12.97 -9.57
N GLY A 164 3.24 -13.62 -9.00
CA GLY A 164 1.88 -13.60 -9.53
C GLY A 164 1.70 -14.47 -10.77
N GLU A 165 2.56 -15.47 -10.97
CA GLU A 165 2.40 -16.46 -12.03
C GLU A 165 1.55 -17.61 -11.51
N LEU A 166 0.36 -17.71 -12.08
CA LEU A 166 -0.63 -18.74 -11.79
C LEU A 166 -0.44 -19.91 -12.76
N SER A 167 -0.14 -21.10 -12.23
CA SER A 167 -0.07 -22.34 -13.01
C SER A 167 -1.23 -23.26 -12.66
N TYR A 168 -1.79 -23.92 -13.66
CA TYR A 168 -2.88 -24.91 -13.51
C TYR A 168 -2.93 -25.85 -14.70
N THR A 169 -3.62 -26.97 -14.52
CA THR A 169 -3.98 -27.92 -15.58
C THR A 169 -5.49 -28.02 -15.70
N ILE A 170 -5.97 -28.46 -16.86
CA ILE A 170 -7.39 -28.71 -17.11
C ILE A 170 -7.66 -30.21 -16.97
N LYS A 171 -8.71 -30.57 -16.24
CA LYS A 171 -9.12 -31.97 -16.10
C LYS A 171 -9.52 -32.54 -17.45
N ALA A 172 -9.08 -33.76 -17.75
CA ALA A 172 -9.39 -34.42 -19.03
C ALA A 172 -10.89 -34.63 -19.28
N THR A 173 -11.70 -34.69 -18.22
CA THR A 173 -13.17 -34.84 -18.27
C THR A 173 -13.91 -33.52 -17.99
N ALA A 174 -13.23 -32.39 -18.09
CA ALA A 174 -13.81 -31.09 -17.78
C ALA A 174 -14.88 -30.71 -18.82
N GLU A 175 -16.07 -30.36 -18.33
CA GLU A 175 -17.10 -29.69 -19.13
C GLU A 175 -16.94 -28.18 -18.95
N ILE A 176 -16.32 -27.53 -19.94
CA ILE A 176 -16.06 -26.08 -19.88
C ILE A 176 -17.36 -25.34 -20.18
N THR A 177 -17.84 -24.57 -19.20
CA THR A 177 -19.04 -23.74 -19.35
C THR A 177 -18.70 -22.28 -19.10
N VAL A 178 -19.68 -21.39 -19.30
CA VAL A 178 -19.54 -19.96 -18.96
C VAL A 178 -19.26 -19.75 -17.47
N GLY A 179 -19.57 -20.73 -16.61
CA GLY A 179 -19.28 -20.71 -15.17
C GLY A 179 -17.84 -21.08 -14.79
N SER A 180 -17.00 -21.49 -15.74
CA SER A 180 -15.64 -21.98 -15.48
C SER A 180 -14.64 -20.81 -15.41
N PHE A 181 -14.70 -20.03 -14.32
CA PHE A 181 -13.82 -18.89 -14.06
C PHE A 181 -13.14 -18.98 -12.67
N MET A 182 -12.25 -18.02 -12.39
CA MET A 182 -11.57 -17.88 -11.10
C MET A 182 -11.81 -16.50 -10.51
N ASN A 183 -11.97 -16.43 -9.19
CA ASN A 183 -11.98 -15.17 -8.45
C ASN A 183 -10.59 -14.91 -7.88
N ILE A 184 -9.99 -13.81 -8.31
CA ILE A 184 -8.61 -13.43 -7.97
C ILE A 184 -8.64 -12.08 -7.26
N VAL A 185 -7.99 -12.01 -6.11
CA VAL A 185 -7.86 -10.82 -5.27
C VAL A 185 -6.39 -10.47 -5.11
N PHE A 186 -6.07 -9.19 -5.33
CA PHE A 186 -4.76 -8.63 -5.05
C PHE A 186 -4.83 -7.85 -3.74
N VAL A 187 -3.93 -8.15 -2.81
CA VAL A 187 -3.76 -7.43 -1.54
C VAL A 187 -2.54 -6.54 -1.64
N VAL A 188 -2.66 -5.28 -1.23
CA VAL A 188 -1.57 -4.31 -1.21
C VAL A 188 -0.78 -4.46 0.09
N LYS A 189 0.54 -4.61 -0.03
CA LYS A 189 1.47 -4.74 1.11
C LYS A 189 1.70 -3.42 1.84
#